data_AF-A0A1G9UZM9-F1
#
_entry.id   AF-A0A1G9UZM9-F1
#
_cell.length_a   1.000
_cell.length_b   1.000
_cell.length_c   1.000
_cell.angle_alpha   90.00
_cell.angle_beta   90.00
_cell.angle_gamma   90.00
#
_symmetry.space_group_name_H-M   'P 1'
#
loop_
_entity.id
_entity.type
_entity.pdbx_description
1 polymer ?
#
loop_
_entity_poly.entity_id
_entity_poly.type
_entity_poly.pdbx_seq_one_letter_code
_entity_poly.pdbx_strand_id
1 'polypeptide(L)'
;MQYKYFGSIKNPAFFEMTRDEQNNYLLEKKLFRVSYSVSFIPNQHIDDNVPGQINFKTGLSEDNKEFIASDELTDSIYKFILNTYEAYLKHAPILFHAKFNNTVFGFSEKKKKKLALKEFKRIYKECLPGELDAYRNRFGVLYGKRNQFKELLISQRSIILAFLRGEIYYFNRNTFESTPILHQIIDFEANLEILLNLNKTYQFEEDSLFNGKDGLRQLYEKYEKLFKDFTTYKFVHHQIESFEDVIPARIESLHEVLRSNNLLNGNKEDFMKFLLDVHGIRITKIRDYSNLINDKHSERVEFLQEEWHNFP
;
A
#
# COMPACT_ATOMS: atom_id res chain seq x y z
N MET A 1 7.13 9.79 16.85
CA MET A 1 6.46 9.71 15.53
C MET A 1 5.16 10.50 15.61
N GLN A 2 4.96 11.49 14.75
CA GLN A 2 3.72 12.28 14.71
C GLN A 2 2.82 11.70 13.61
N TYR A 3 1.69 11.11 13.99
CA TYR A 3 0.68 10.65 13.04
C TYR A 3 -0.14 11.85 12.58
N LYS A 4 -0.26 12.05 11.26
CA LYS A 4 -0.84 13.25 10.62
C LYS A 4 -2.17 13.70 11.25
N TYR A 5 -3.03 12.73 11.59
CA TYR A 5 -4.40 12.98 12.05
C TYR A 5 -4.65 12.70 13.53
N PHE A 6 -3.67 12.16 14.25
CA PHE A 6 -3.83 11.86 15.68
C PHE A 6 -3.95 13.15 16.51
N GLY A 7 -5.01 13.27 17.29
CA GLY A 7 -5.28 14.49 18.07
C GLY A 7 -5.54 15.74 17.21
N SER A 8 -5.92 15.55 15.95
CA SER A 8 -6.23 16.63 15.00
C SER A 8 -7.53 17.37 15.34
N ILE A 9 -8.48 16.72 16.02
CA ILE A 9 -9.73 17.34 16.46
C ILE A 9 -9.62 17.72 17.93
N LYS A 10 -9.41 19.01 18.17
CA LYS A 10 -9.28 19.59 19.52
C LYS A 10 -10.52 20.33 20.00
N ASN A 11 -11.50 20.56 19.12
CA ASN A 11 -12.71 21.29 19.47
C ASN A 11 -13.57 20.46 20.43
N PRO A 12 -13.77 20.86 21.70
CA PRO A 12 -14.59 20.10 22.65
C PRO A 12 -16.04 19.95 22.18
N ALA A 13 -16.57 20.98 21.49
CA ALA A 13 -17.94 20.97 20.98
C ALA A 13 -18.18 19.85 19.95
N PHE A 14 -17.13 19.38 19.25
CA PHE A 14 -17.26 18.25 18.32
C PHE A 14 -17.71 16.96 19.03
N PHE A 15 -17.32 16.76 20.29
CA PHE A 15 -17.63 15.54 21.01
C PHE A 15 -19.04 15.55 21.61
N GLU A 16 -19.64 16.73 21.73
CA GLU A 16 -21.05 16.92 22.13
C GLU A 16 -22.02 16.91 20.94
N MET A 17 -21.50 17.01 19.70
CA MET A 17 -22.29 16.93 18.48
C MET A 17 -22.95 15.56 18.32
N THR A 18 -24.12 15.55 17.70
CA THR A 18 -24.77 14.34 17.20
C THR A 18 -23.91 13.64 16.16
N ARG A 19 -24.22 12.36 15.88
CA ARG A 19 -23.48 11.56 14.89
C ARG A 19 -23.45 12.22 13.51
N ASP A 20 -24.56 12.80 13.09
CA ASP A 20 -24.70 13.41 11.76
C ASP A 20 -23.93 14.74 11.67
N GLU A 21 -23.98 15.56 12.72
CA GLU A 21 -23.17 16.77 12.83
C GLU A 21 -21.68 16.44 12.81
N GLN A 22 -21.26 15.40 13.54
CA GLN A 22 -19.87 14.92 13.50
C GLN A 22 -19.49 14.44 12.10
N ASN A 23 -20.36 13.70 11.41
CA ASN A 23 -20.08 13.23 10.05
C ASN A 23 -19.93 14.40 9.07
N ASN A 24 -20.81 15.41 9.14
CA ASN A 24 -20.72 16.61 8.32
C ASN A 24 -19.42 17.38 8.60
N TYR A 25 -19.06 17.56 9.87
CA TYR A 25 -17.79 18.17 10.25
C TYR A 25 -16.58 17.40 9.67
N LEU A 26 -16.60 16.06 9.73
CA LEU A 26 -15.53 15.22 9.21
C LEU A 26 -15.45 15.24 7.67
N LEU A 27 -16.58 15.39 6.98
CA LEU A 27 -16.63 15.61 5.53
C LEU A 27 -16.01 16.95 5.15
N GLU A 28 -16.36 18.03 5.85
CA GLU A 28 -15.80 19.36 5.60
C GLU A 28 -14.27 19.39 5.79
N LYS A 29 -13.76 18.61 6.75
CA LYS A 29 -12.33 18.42 6.99
C LYS A 29 -11.65 17.46 6.01
N LYS A 30 -12.39 16.90 5.04
CA LYS A 30 -11.91 15.87 4.09
C LYS A 30 -11.35 14.61 4.78
N LEU A 31 -11.76 14.38 6.02
CA LEU A 31 -11.37 13.19 6.77
C LEU A 31 -12.26 12.01 6.40
N PHE A 32 -13.52 12.29 6.05
CA PHE A 32 -14.51 11.32 5.60
C PHE A 32 -14.89 11.59 4.14
N ARG A 33 -15.46 10.59 3.48
CA ARG A 33 -16.11 10.68 2.17
C ARG A 33 -17.48 10.00 2.22
N VAL A 34 -18.34 10.39 1.30
CA VAL A 34 -19.62 9.72 1.10
C VAL A 34 -19.41 8.52 0.18
N SER A 35 -19.90 7.37 0.61
CA SER A 35 -20.06 6.17 -0.20
C SER A 35 -21.55 5.84 -0.28
N TYR A 36 -21.94 5.10 -1.31
CA TYR A 36 -23.29 4.58 -1.43
C TYR A 36 -23.21 3.06 -1.52
N SER A 37 -23.85 2.36 -0.60
CA SER A 37 -23.95 0.91 -0.68
C SER A 37 -25.02 0.55 -1.71
N VAL A 38 -24.65 -0.25 -2.72
CA VAL A 38 -25.65 -0.78 -3.66
C VAL A 38 -26.31 -1.96 -2.98
N SER A 39 -27.38 -1.69 -2.23
CA SER A 39 -28.21 -2.74 -1.62
C SER A 39 -29.02 -3.43 -2.71
N PHE A 40 -28.74 -4.72 -2.94
CA PHE A 40 -29.55 -5.58 -3.80
C PHE A 40 -30.84 -5.93 -3.05
N ILE A 41 -31.87 -5.10 -3.16
CA ILE A 41 -33.18 -5.42 -2.61
C ILE A 41 -33.97 -6.14 -3.72
N PRO A 42 -34.26 -7.45 -3.60
CA PRO A 42 -35.23 -8.08 -4.49
C PRO A 42 -36.57 -7.38 -4.29
N ASN A 43 -37.21 -6.95 -5.38
CA ASN A 43 -38.52 -6.29 -5.32
C ASN A 43 -39.49 -7.10 -4.44
N GLN A 44 -40.13 -6.45 -3.46
CA GLN A 44 -41.25 -7.04 -2.70
C GLN A 44 -42.51 -7.25 -3.55
N HIS A 45 -42.50 -6.80 -4.80
CA HIS A 45 -43.50 -7.10 -5.82
C HIS A 45 -42.86 -7.98 -6.90
N ILE A 46 -42.75 -9.27 -6.60
CA ILE A 46 -42.59 -10.31 -7.62
C ILE A 46 -43.92 -10.31 -8.38
N ASP A 47 -43.88 -10.13 -9.70
CA ASP A 47 -45.03 -10.49 -10.53
C ASP A 47 -45.06 -12.03 -10.51
N ASP A 48 -45.93 -12.60 -9.67
CA ASP A 48 -46.03 -14.05 -9.41
C ASP A 48 -46.28 -14.89 -10.68
N ASN A 49 -46.50 -14.24 -11.83
CA ASN A 49 -46.83 -14.87 -13.11
C ASN A 49 -45.63 -15.33 -13.94
N VAL A 50 -44.38 -15.00 -13.57
CA VAL A 50 -43.18 -15.44 -14.30
C VAL A 50 -42.15 -16.09 -13.37
N PRO A 51 -42.11 -17.44 -13.29
CA PRO A 51 -41.10 -18.16 -12.51
C PRO A 51 -39.68 -17.79 -12.95
N GLY A 52 -38.87 -17.32 -12.00
CA GLY A 52 -37.44 -17.03 -12.23
C GLY A 52 -37.12 -15.59 -12.67
N GLN A 53 -38.09 -14.69 -12.77
CA GLN A 53 -37.81 -13.29 -13.08
C GLN A 53 -37.35 -12.52 -11.83
N ILE A 54 -36.11 -12.02 -11.85
CA ILE A 54 -35.57 -11.12 -10.82
C ILE A 54 -35.51 -9.71 -11.42
N ASN A 55 -36.32 -8.80 -10.90
CA ASN A 55 -36.27 -7.39 -11.27
C ASN A 55 -35.39 -6.63 -10.28
N PHE A 56 -34.37 -5.94 -10.79
CA PHE A 56 -33.41 -5.17 -10.00
C PHE A 56 -33.75 -3.69 -10.08
N LYS A 57 -33.90 -3.02 -8.94
CA LYS A 57 -33.77 -1.57 -8.86
C LYS A 57 -32.38 -1.23 -8.38
N THR A 58 -31.60 -0.57 -9.24
CA THR A 58 -30.38 0.11 -8.85
C THR A 58 -30.73 1.59 -8.65
N GLY A 59 -30.39 2.14 -7.49
CA GLY A 59 -30.65 3.54 -7.18
C GLY A 59 -29.73 4.02 -6.08
N LEU A 60 -29.04 5.12 -6.33
CA LEU A 60 -28.40 5.90 -5.27
C LEU A 60 -29.52 6.64 -4.54
N SER A 61 -29.65 6.46 -3.24
CA SER A 61 -30.63 7.16 -2.39
C SER A 61 -29.95 7.68 -1.12
N GLU A 62 -30.61 8.55 -0.37
CA GLU A 62 -30.08 8.92 0.96
C GLU A 62 -30.11 7.73 1.93
N ASP A 63 -31.00 6.75 1.70
CA ASP A 63 -31.13 5.56 2.56
C ASP A 63 -29.95 4.58 2.45
N ASN A 64 -29.18 4.63 1.36
CA ASN A 64 -27.97 3.82 1.19
C ASN A 64 -26.67 4.61 1.27
N LYS A 65 -26.73 5.81 1.84
CA LYS A 65 -25.59 6.68 2.06
C LYS A 65 -24.79 6.27 3.28
N GLU A 66 -23.50 6.10 3.10
CA GLU A 66 -22.55 5.76 4.15
C GLU A 66 -21.44 6.80 4.22
N PHE A 67 -21.04 7.15 5.45
CA PHE A 67 -19.91 8.03 5.68
C PHE A 67 -18.71 7.19 6.08
N ILE A 68 -17.72 7.10 5.20
CA ILE A 68 -16.52 6.28 5.38
C ILE A 68 -15.29 7.15 5.53
N ALA A 69 -14.29 6.68 6.29
CA ALA A 69 -13.02 7.38 6.42
C ALA A 69 -12.31 7.47 5.05
N SER A 70 -11.59 8.57 4.84
CA SER A 70 -10.70 8.73 3.69
C SER A 70 -9.55 7.72 3.77
N ASP A 71 -9.02 7.31 2.61
CA ASP A 71 -7.93 6.32 2.54
C ASP A 71 -6.69 6.78 3.34
N GLU A 72 -6.39 8.08 3.32
CA GLU A 72 -5.29 8.64 4.13
C GLU A 72 -5.51 8.51 5.63
N LEU A 73 -6.74 8.75 6.10
CA LEU A 73 -7.09 8.59 7.52
C LEU A 73 -7.05 7.11 7.91
N THR A 74 -7.61 6.25 7.07
CA THR A 74 -7.60 4.79 7.23
C THR A 74 -6.17 4.28 7.39
N ASP A 75 -5.27 4.64 6.48
CA ASP A 75 -3.86 4.25 6.54
C ASP A 75 -3.16 4.81 7.77
N SER A 76 -3.47 6.05 8.16
CA SER A 76 -2.88 6.66 9.36
C SER A 76 -3.32 5.94 10.63
N ILE A 77 -4.61 5.57 10.75
CA ILE A 77 -5.13 4.82 11.89
C ILE A 77 -4.52 3.43 11.92
N TYR A 78 -4.48 2.75 10.78
CA TYR A 78 -3.92 1.41 10.68
C TYR A 78 -2.45 1.38 11.14
N LYS A 79 -1.61 2.29 10.61
CA LYS A 79 -0.21 2.45 11.03
C LYS A 79 -0.06 2.78 12.52
N PHE A 80 -0.97 3.60 13.07
CA PHE A 80 -0.98 3.91 14.48
C PHE A 80 -1.28 2.68 15.34
N ILE A 81 -2.28 1.87 14.98
CA ILE A 81 -2.62 0.64 15.68
C ILE A 81 -1.45 -0.34 15.69
N LEU A 82 -0.81 -0.56 14.53
CA LEU A 82 0.34 -1.48 14.45
C LEU A 82 1.51 -1.05 15.35
N ASN A 83 1.81 0.25 15.41
CA ASN A 83 2.88 0.75 16.26
C ASN A 83 2.50 0.72 17.74
N THR A 84 1.25 1.07 18.07
CA THR A 84 0.77 1.07 19.45
C THR A 84 0.83 -0.32 20.08
N TYR A 85 0.56 -1.35 19.28
CA TYR A 85 0.62 -2.75 19.69
C TYR A 85 1.85 -3.50 19.16
N GLU A 86 2.95 -2.79 18.86
CA GLU A 86 4.15 -3.36 18.25
C GLU A 86 4.71 -4.55 19.05
N ALA A 87 4.69 -4.46 20.39
CA ALA A 87 5.15 -5.54 21.26
C ALA A 87 4.40 -6.87 21.01
N TYR A 88 3.09 -6.80 20.79
CA TYR A 88 2.27 -7.98 20.45
C TYR A 88 2.58 -8.47 19.03
N LEU A 89 2.70 -7.54 18.08
CA LEU A 89 3.03 -7.83 16.67
C LEU A 89 4.38 -8.55 16.54
N LYS A 90 5.41 -8.11 17.27
CA LYS A 90 6.77 -8.66 17.18
C LYS A 90 6.96 -9.98 17.92
N HIS A 91 6.09 -10.31 18.87
CA HIS A 91 6.22 -11.52 19.66
C HIS A 91 6.21 -12.80 18.80
N ALA A 92 5.23 -12.97 17.92
CA ALA A 92 5.12 -14.20 17.13
C ALA A 92 6.25 -14.38 16.10
N PRO A 93 6.67 -13.36 15.32
CA PRO A 93 7.83 -13.48 14.43
C PRO A 93 9.12 -13.84 15.15
N ILE A 94 9.40 -13.22 16.29
CA ILE A 94 10.61 -13.51 17.08
C ILE A 94 10.63 -14.97 17.51
N LEU A 95 9.53 -15.46 18.09
CA LEU A 95 9.43 -16.86 18.53
C LEU A 95 9.51 -17.84 17.36
N PHE A 96 8.85 -17.51 16.24
CA PHE A 96 8.91 -18.33 15.04
C PHE A 96 10.35 -18.48 14.55
N HIS A 97 11.07 -17.37 14.37
CA HIS A 97 12.43 -17.39 13.84
C HIS A 97 13.40 -18.10 14.78
N ALA A 98 13.29 -17.88 16.09
CA ALA A 98 14.10 -18.61 17.08
C ALA A 98 13.87 -20.13 16.99
N LYS A 99 12.60 -20.57 16.95
CA LYS A 99 12.24 -21.99 16.84
C LYS A 99 12.66 -22.59 15.50
N PHE A 100 12.45 -21.86 14.41
CA PHE A 100 12.78 -22.30 13.07
C PHE A 100 14.29 -22.48 12.92
N ASN A 101 15.08 -21.50 13.33
CA ASN A 101 16.55 -21.55 13.27
C ASN A 101 17.13 -22.71 14.08
N ASN A 102 16.60 -22.95 15.28
CA ASN A 102 16.99 -24.12 16.09
C ASN A 102 16.65 -25.44 15.38
N THR A 103 15.49 -25.51 14.72
CA THR A 103 15.03 -26.71 14.00
C THR A 103 15.89 -27.01 12.78
N VAL A 104 16.34 -25.99 12.06
CA VAL A 104 17.13 -26.15 10.82
C VAL A 104 18.65 -26.11 11.04
N PHE A 105 19.10 -26.05 12.30
CA PHE A 105 20.52 -26.03 12.62
C PHE A 105 21.21 -27.30 12.07
N GLY A 106 22.33 -27.11 11.36
CA GLY A 106 23.07 -28.19 10.72
C GLY A 106 22.39 -28.81 9.47
N PHE A 107 21.24 -28.31 9.03
CA PHE A 107 20.60 -28.79 7.79
C PHE A 107 21.27 -28.17 6.56
N SER A 108 21.28 -28.91 5.45
CA SER A 108 21.67 -28.34 4.15
C SER A 108 20.62 -27.35 3.63
N GLU A 109 21.05 -26.37 2.83
CA GLU A 109 20.15 -25.34 2.27
C GLU A 109 18.92 -25.90 1.57
N LYS A 110 19.07 -27.01 0.84
CA LYS A 110 17.95 -27.71 0.20
C LYS A 110 16.92 -28.22 1.21
N LYS A 111 17.37 -28.76 2.36
CA LYS A 111 16.49 -29.21 3.45
C LYS A 111 15.85 -28.01 4.16
N LYS A 112 16.59 -26.93 4.40
CA LYS A 112 16.06 -25.68 4.98
C LYS A 112 14.93 -25.11 4.11
N LYS A 113 15.17 -24.96 2.80
CA LYS A 113 14.18 -24.47 1.83
C LYS A 113 12.91 -25.33 1.82
N LYS A 114 13.05 -26.66 1.88
CA LYS A 114 11.90 -27.58 1.93
C LYS A 114 11.08 -27.40 3.21
N LEU A 115 11.73 -27.25 4.37
CA LEU A 115 11.02 -27.04 5.63
C LEU A 115 10.38 -25.65 5.70
N ALA A 116 11.10 -24.62 5.24
CA ALA A 116 10.58 -23.25 5.13
C ALA A 116 9.32 -23.21 4.24
N LEU A 117 9.30 -23.93 3.11
CA LEU A 117 8.11 -24.02 2.26
C LEU A 117 6.92 -24.69 2.98
N LYS A 118 7.18 -25.68 3.83
CA LYS A 118 6.14 -26.34 4.63
C LYS A 118 5.53 -25.36 5.64
N GLU A 119 6.37 -24.63 6.36
CA GLU A 119 5.91 -23.60 7.32
C GLU A 119 5.20 -22.45 6.60
N PHE A 120 5.72 -21.98 5.46
CA PHE A 120 5.09 -20.95 4.64
C PHE A 120 3.65 -21.34 4.27
N LYS A 121 3.44 -22.56 3.77
CA LYS A 121 2.10 -23.06 3.42
C LYS A 121 1.18 -23.21 4.63
N ARG A 122 1.72 -23.61 5.78
CA ARG A 122 0.95 -23.74 7.04
C ARG A 122 0.45 -22.37 7.49
N ILE A 123 1.35 -21.40 7.62
CA ILE A 123 1.04 -20.05 8.10
C ILE A 123 0.10 -19.33 7.13
N TYR A 124 0.30 -19.49 5.81
CA TYR A 124 -0.63 -18.93 4.82
C TYR A 124 -2.07 -19.41 5.03
N LYS A 125 -2.27 -20.70 5.31
CA LYS A 125 -3.60 -21.26 5.58
C LYS A 125 -4.21 -20.77 6.90
N GLU A 126 -3.38 -20.43 7.87
CA GLU A 126 -3.83 -19.81 9.13
C GLU A 126 -4.33 -18.37 8.88
N CYS A 127 -3.69 -17.62 7.98
CA CYS A 127 -4.17 -16.30 7.58
C CYS A 127 -5.47 -16.34 6.77
N LEU A 128 -5.70 -17.41 6.00
CA LEU A 128 -6.80 -17.55 5.04
C LEU A 128 -7.46 -18.93 5.13
N PRO A 129 -8.17 -19.23 6.25
CA PRO A 129 -8.81 -20.53 6.44
C PRO A 129 -9.94 -20.73 5.40
N GLY A 130 -9.90 -21.87 4.71
CA GLY A 130 -10.93 -22.24 3.72
C GLY A 130 -10.71 -21.70 2.31
N GLU A 131 -9.71 -20.85 2.08
CA GLU A 131 -9.33 -20.50 0.72
C GLU A 131 -8.54 -21.65 0.07
N LEU A 132 -8.98 -22.06 -1.12
CA LEU A 132 -8.24 -23.02 -1.94
C LEU A 132 -6.92 -22.37 -2.37
N ASP A 133 -5.83 -23.15 -2.39
CA ASP A 133 -4.54 -22.81 -3.05
C ASP A 133 -4.78 -22.71 -4.58
N ALA A 134 -5.61 -21.77 -5.04
CA ALA A 134 -6.03 -21.65 -6.42
C ALA A 134 -5.20 -20.57 -7.11
N TYR A 135 -4.28 -21.00 -8.00
CA TYR A 135 -3.63 -20.34 -9.16
C TYR A 135 -3.28 -18.83 -9.15
N ARG A 136 -3.51 -18.09 -8.08
CA ARG A 136 -3.22 -16.66 -7.89
C ARG A 136 -2.02 -16.51 -6.96
N ASN A 137 -1.27 -15.43 -7.15
CA ASN A 137 -0.18 -15.04 -6.26
C ASN A 137 -0.72 -14.89 -4.83
N ARG A 138 -0.19 -15.67 -3.88
CA ARG A 138 -0.65 -15.69 -2.48
C ARG A 138 -0.52 -14.32 -1.81
N PHE A 139 0.50 -13.54 -2.16
CA PHE A 139 0.66 -12.18 -1.66
C PHE A 139 -0.43 -11.23 -2.18
N GLY A 140 -0.99 -11.47 -3.36
CA GLY A 140 -2.19 -10.77 -3.84
C GLY A 140 -3.39 -10.92 -2.92
N VAL A 141 -3.64 -12.15 -2.48
CA VAL A 141 -4.75 -12.47 -1.58
C VAL A 141 -4.51 -11.88 -0.19
N LEU A 142 -3.30 -12.02 0.34
CA LEU A 142 -2.92 -11.42 1.62
C LEU A 142 -3.07 -9.89 1.59
N TYR A 143 -2.72 -9.23 0.48
CA TYR A 143 -2.89 -7.79 0.35
C TYR A 143 -4.36 -7.38 0.39
N GLY A 144 -5.21 -8.11 -0.35
CA GLY A 144 -6.66 -7.94 -0.26
C GLY A 144 -7.19 -8.12 1.16
N LYS A 145 -6.68 -9.12 1.89
CA LYS A 145 -7.06 -9.38 3.28
C LYS A 145 -6.65 -8.24 4.22
N ARG A 146 -5.44 -7.68 4.06
CA ARG A 146 -5.00 -6.48 4.79
C ARG A 146 -5.96 -5.32 4.56
N ASN A 147 -6.38 -5.09 3.31
CA ASN A 147 -7.32 -4.02 2.99
C ASN A 147 -8.70 -4.27 3.60
N GLN A 148 -9.20 -5.52 3.61
CA GLN A 148 -10.42 -5.86 4.35
C GLN A 148 -10.30 -5.52 5.83
N PHE A 149 -9.15 -5.79 6.45
CA PHE A 149 -8.91 -5.43 7.84
C PHE A 149 -8.89 -3.92 8.08
N LYS A 150 -8.34 -3.13 7.15
CA LYS A 150 -8.43 -1.66 7.21
C LYS A 150 -9.89 -1.20 7.18
N GLU A 151 -10.71 -1.73 6.28
CA GLU A 151 -12.14 -1.41 6.20
C GLU A 151 -12.89 -1.80 7.48
N LEU A 152 -12.64 -3.00 8.01
CA LEU A 152 -13.21 -3.44 9.27
C LEU A 152 -12.77 -2.57 10.45
N LEU A 153 -11.52 -2.11 10.48
CA LEU A 153 -11.02 -1.21 11.51
C LEU A 153 -11.74 0.14 11.49
N ILE A 154 -11.95 0.73 10.31
CA ILE A 154 -12.65 2.02 10.18
C ILE A 154 -14.17 1.91 10.35
N SER A 155 -14.74 0.70 10.32
CA SER A 155 -16.13 0.50 10.77
C SER A 155 -16.30 0.76 12.28
N GLN A 156 -15.22 0.71 13.05
CA GLN A 156 -15.24 0.93 14.50
C GLN A 156 -15.15 2.42 14.83
N ARG A 157 -16.32 3.07 14.93
CA ARG A 157 -16.40 4.53 15.19
C ARG A 157 -15.62 4.96 16.44
N SER A 158 -15.68 4.19 17.53
CA SER A 158 -14.99 4.52 18.78
C SER A 158 -13.47 4.64 18.59
N ILE A 159 -12.86 3.75 17.80
CA ILE A 159 -11.44 3.78 17.46
C ILE A 159 -11.10 5.05 16.68
N ILE A 160 -11.89 5.39 15.65
CA ILE A 160 -11.67 6.60 14.84
C ILE A 160 -11.72 7.85 15.73
N LEU A 161 -12.76 7.98 16.56
CA LEU A 161 -12.94 9.16 17.39
C LEU A 161 -11.84 9.29 18.45
N ALA A 162 -11.47 8.20 19.13
CA ALA A 162 -10.37 8.19 20.09
C ALA A 162 -9.04 8.60 19.43
N PHE A 163 -8.78 8.11 18.22
CA PHE A 163 -7.59 8.47 17.45
C PHE A 163 -7.59 9.96 17.06
N LEU A 164 -8.70 10.46 16.51
CA LEU A 164 -8.82 11.87 16.10
C LEU A 164 -8.75 12.84 17.29
N ARG A 165 -9.21 12.42 18.46
CA ARG A 165 -9.11 13.17 19.73
C ARG A 165 -7.71 13.09 20.35
N GLY A 166 -6.91 12.09 19.98
CA GLY A 166 -5.57 11.90 20.53
C GLY A 166 -5.57 11.18 21.88
N GLU A 167 -6.58 10.36 22.15
CA GLU A 167 -6.71 9.62 23.42
C GLU A 167 -5.77 8.42 23.47
N ILE A 168 -4.48 8.64 23.72
CA ILE A 168 -3.50 7.54 23.76
C ILE A 168 -3.87 6.46 24.78
N TYR A 169 -4.43 6.85 25.92
CA TYR A 169 -4.84 5.93 26.98
C TYR A 169 -6.05 5.06 26.61
N TYR A 170 -6.83 5.45 25.59
CA TYR A 170 -7.86 4.59 25.04
C TYR A 170 -7.24 3.33 24.43
N PHE A 171 -6.07 3.43 23.79
CA PHE A 171 -5.40 2.31 23.12
C PHE A 171 -4.54 1.48 24.07
N ASN A 172 -5.11 1.14 25.22
CA ASN A 172 -4.46 0.32 26.23
C ASN A 172 -4.73 -1.19 26.02
N ARG A 173 -4.23 -2.00 26.94
CA ARG A 173 -4.41 -3.45 26.96
C ARG A 173 -5.86 -3.88 27.04
N ASN A 174 -6.69 -3.23 27.85
CA ASN A 174 -8.10 -3.60 27.99
C ASN A 174 -8.86 -3.39 26.68
N THR A 175 -8.58 -2.30 25.96
CA THR A 175 -9.17 -2.06 24.64
C THR A 175 -8.71 -3.09 23.63
N PHE A 176 -7.43 -3.49 23.65
CA PHE A 176 -6.94 -4.59 22.82
C PHE A 176 -7.73 -5.87 23.11
N GLU A 177 -7.75 -6.30 24.38
CA GLU A 177 -8.37 -7.55 24.82
C GLU A 177 -9.88 -7.62 24.56
N SER A 178 -10.57 -6.48 24.63
CA SER A 178 -12.01 -6.38 24.41
C SER A 178 -12.42 -6.12 22.96
N THR A 179 -11.47 -5.90 22.05
CA THR A 179 -11.75 -5.56 20.64
C THR A 179 -11.23 -6.65 19.70
N PRO A 180 -12.06 -7.63 19.30
CA PRO A 180 -11.64 -8.79 18.52
C PRO A 180 -10.92 -8.44 17.20
N ILE A 181 -11.32 -7.35 16.54
CA ILE A 181 -10.69 -6.92 15.28
C ILE A 181 -9.23 -6.51 15.48
N LEU A 182 -8.85 -5.95 16.64
CA LEU A 182 -7.46 -5.60 16.93
C LEU A 182 -6.59 -6.85 17.05
N HIS A 183 -7.10 -7.90 17.71
CA HIS A 183 -6.41 -9.19 17.78
C HIS A 183 -6.19 -9.77 16.38
N GLN A 184 -7.24 -9.83 15.57
CA GLN A 184 -7.16 -10.38 14.22
C GLN A 184 -6.17 -9.62 13.34
N ILE A 185 -6.12 -8.28 13.45
CA ILE A 185 -5.16 -7.44 12.73
C ILE A 185 -3.73 -7.77 13.16
N ILE A 186 -3.46 -7.79 14.47
CA ILE A 186 -2.11 -8.02 14.98
C ILE A 186 -1.63 -9.44 14.66
N ASP A 187 -2.48 -10.46 14.83
CA ASP A 187 -2.14 -11.85 14.50
C ASP A 187 -1.89 -12.02 13.00
N PHE A 188 -2.72 -11.39 12.15
CA PHE A 188 -2.54 -11.41 10.70
C PHE A 188 -1.22 -10.75 10.28
N GLU A 189 -0.92 -9.55 10.79
CA GLU A 189 0.29 -8.81 10.44
C GLU A 189 1.56 -9.50 10.94
N ALA A 190 1.51 -10.10 12.13
CA ALA A 190 2.59 -10.92 12.66
C ALA A 190 2.88 -12.14 11.76
N ASN A 191 1.83 -12.86 11.35
CA ASN A 191 1.98 -13.99 10.43
C ASN A 191 2.46 -13.56 9.03
N LEU A 192 1.96 -12.42 8.54
CA LEU A 192 2.40 -11.84 7.29
C LEU A 192 3.89 -11.47 7.31
N GLU A 193 4.39 -10.90 8.42
CA GLU A 193 5.82 -10.63 8.59
C GLU A 193 6.67 -11.92 8.51
N ILE A 194 6.18 -13.04 9.07
CA ILE A 194 6.85 -14.33 8.95
C ILE A 194 6.89 -14.79 7.49
N LEU A 195 5.75 -14.74 6.79
CA LEU A 195 5.63 -15.13 5.38
C LEU A 195 6.57 -14.31 4.50
N LEU A 196 6.60 -13.00 4.69
CA LEU A 196 7.48 -12.08 3.95
C LEU A 196 8.95 -12.41 4.19
N ASN A 197 9.35 -12.65 5.43
CA ASN A 197 10.74 -13.01 5.76
C ASN A 197 11.15 -14.35 5.14
N LEU A 198 10.29 -15.37 5.21
CA LEU A 198 10.53 -16.67 4.58
C LEU A 198 10.65 -16.52 3.05
N ASN A 199 9.76 -15.75 2.42
CA ASN A 199 9.78 -15.55 0.98
C ASN A 199 11.01 -14.73 0.54
N LYS A 200 11.39 -13.70 1.30
CA LYS A 200 12.62 -12.92 1.05
C LYS A 200 13.87 -13.82 1.07
N THR A 201 13.91 -14.77 2.00
CA THR A 201 15.06 -15.65 2.20
C THR A 201 15.14 -16.75 1.13
N TYR A 202 14.01 -17.38 0.81
CA TYR A 202 13.98 -18.61 0.00
C TYR A 202 13.38 -18.44 -1.41
N GLN A 203 12.80 -17.27 -1.69
CA GLN A 203 12.21 -16.87 -2.98
C GLN A 203 11.23 -17.93 -3.49
N PHE A 204 10.12 -18.12 -2.76
CA PHE A 204 9.10 -19.08 -3.15
C PHE A 204 8.21 -18.55 -4.27
N GLU A 205 7.82 -17.27 -4.17
CA GLU A 205 6.87 -16.60 -5.06
C GLU A 205 7.28 -15.13 -5.23
N GLU A 206 6.85 -14.48 -6.30
CA GLU A 206 7.05 -13.04 -6.46
C GLU A 206 6.18 -12.25 -5.48
N ASP A 207 6.78 -11.28 -4.80
CA ASP A 207 6.09 -10.37 -3.88
C ASP A 207 6.29 -8.93 -4.38
N SER A 208 5.39 -8.50 -5.28
CA SER A 208 5.27 -7.09 -5.68
C SER A 208 4.50 -6.28 -4.64
N LEU A 209 3.47 -6.92 -4.06
CA LEU A 209 2.57 -6.57 -2.94
C LEU A 209 3.16 -5.71 -1.82
N PHE A 210 4.16 -6.28 -1.16
CA PHE A 210 4.58 -5.89 0.17
C PHE A 210 6.04 -5.47 0.26
N ASN A 211 6.87 -5.91 -0.68
CA ASN A 211 8.12 -5.23 -0.93
C ASN A 211 7.78 -3.82 -1.45
N GLY A 212 8.43 -2.76 -0.96
CA GLY A 212 8.15 -1.36 -1.30
C GLY A 212 8.15 -0.98 -2.80
N LYS A 213 8.30 -1.96 -3.70
CA LYS A 213 8.02 -1.92 -5.13
C LYS A 213 6.53 -1.75 -5.47
N ASP A 214 5.60 -1.93 -4.54
CA ASP A 214 4.18 -1.60 -4.81
C ASP A 214 3.84 -0.13 -4.60
N GLY A 215 4.65 0.62 -3.84
CA GLY A 215 4.67 2.08 -3.92
C GLY A 215 5.07 2.52 -5.33
N LEU A 216 6.03 1.83 -5.94
CA LEU A 216 6.45 2.09 -7.33
C LEU A 216 5.37 1.76 -8.35
N ARG A 217 4.59 0.69 -8.17
CA ARG A 217 3.48 0.36 -9.07
C ARG A 217 2.34 1.38 -8.96
N GLN A 218 1.95 1.75 -7.75
CA GLN A 218 0.91 2.76 -7.51
C GLN A 218 1.36 4.16 -7.97
N LEU A 219 2.63 4.52 -7.76
CA LEU A 219 3.21 5.74 -8.31
C LEU A 219 3.27 5.67 -9.85
N TYR A 220 3.65 4.53 -10.41
CA TYR A 220 3.63 4.32 -11.85
C TYR A 220 2.22 4.53 -12.42
N GLU A 221 1.16 4.00 -11.81
CA GLU A 221 -0.21 4.22 -12.27
C GLU A 221 -0.57 5.72 -12.36
N LYS A 222 -0.06 6.55 -11.44
CA LYS A 222 -0.23 8.02 -11.49
C LYS A 222 0.53 8.68 -12.67
N TYR A 223 1.64 8.10 -13.10
CA TYR A 223 2.51 8.60 -14.18
C TYR A 223 2.58 7.65 -15.38
N GLU A 224 1.60 6.75 -15.56
CA GLU A 224 1.66 5.67 -16.55
C GLU A 224 1.80 6.24 -17.98
N LYS A 225 1.16 7.38 -18.21
CA LYS A 225 1.19 8.09 -19.50
C LYS A 225 2.56 8.75 -19.80
N LEU A 226 3.43 8.89 -18.81
CA LEU A 226 4.74 9.53 -18.99
C LEU A 226 5.78 8.54 -19.53
N PHE A 227 5.74 7.29 -19.09
CA PHE A 227 6.73 6.27 -19.42
C PHE A 227 6.19 5.28 -20.45
N LYS A 228 7.08 4.67 -21.23
CA LYS A 228 6.71 3.64 -22.22
C LYS A 228 6.05 2.43 -21.57
N ASP A 229 6.62 1.98 -20.46
CA ASP A 229 6.16 0.84 -19.68
C ASP A 229 6.68 0.91 -18.25
N PHE A 230 6.24 -0.04 -17.42
CA PHE A 230 6.66 -0.13 -16.03
C PHE A 230 8.17 -0.43 -15.88
N THR A 231 8.79 -1.10 -16.86
CA THR A 231 10.23 -1.39 -16.82
C THR A 231 11.04 -0.11 -16.95
N THR A 232 10.63 0.76 -17.87
CA THR A 232 11.19 2.10 -18.02
C THR A 232 11.04 2.90 -16.73
N TYR A 233 9.85 2.90 -16.13
CA TYR A 233 9.62 3.59 -14.86
C TYR A 233 10.56 3.09 -13.75
N LYS A 234 10.70 1.76 -13.59
CA LYS A 234 11.63 1.16 -12.61
C LYS A 234 13.06 1.62 -12.85
N PHE A 235 13.51 1.63 -14.10
CA PHE A 235 14.86 2.08 -14.46
C PHE A 235 15.09 3.53 -14.06
N VAL A 236 14.17 4.42 -14.44
CA VAL A 236 14.25 5.85 -14.11
C VAL A 236 14.28 6.07 -12.61
N HIS A 237 13.37 5.43 -11.87
CA HIS A 237 13.32 5.56 -10.41
C HIS A 237 14.63 5.08 -9.76
N HIS A 238 15.14 3.93 -10.20
CA HIS A 238 16.39 3.35 -9.69
C HIS A 238 17.59 4.27 -9.92
N GLN A 239 17.73 4.82 -11.14
CA GLN A 239 18.83 5.73 -11.46
C GLN A 239 18.76 7.03 -10.66
N ILE A 240 17.56 7.60 -10.48
CA ILE A 240 17.42 8.83 -9.70
C ILE A 240 17.78 8.60 -8.23
N GLU A 241 17.40 7.46 -7.64
CA GLU A 241 17.75 7.10 -6.27
C GLU A 241 19.25 6.82 -6.07
N SER A 242 19.97 6.42 -7.12
CA SER A 242 21.41 6.14 -7.06
C SER A 242 22.30 7.37 -7.27
N PHE A 243 21.72 8.54 -7.58
CA PHE A 243 22.49 9.77 -7.78
C PHE A 243 22.95 10.36 -6.45
N GLU A 244 24.25 10.22 -6.16
CA GLU A 244 24.86 10.78 -4.95
C GLU A 244 25.26 12.26 -5.12
N ASP A 245 25.59 12.69 -6.34
CA ASP A 245 26.11 14.03 -6.65
C ASP A 245 25.70 14.55 -8.06
N VAL A 246 25.81 15.88 -8.25
CA VAL A 246 25.59 16.55 -9.56
C VAL A 246 24.21 16.23 -10.19
N ILE A 247 23.18 16.15 -9.35
CA ILE A 247 21.81 15.70 -9.70
C ILE A 247 21.27 16.38 -10.96
N PRO A 248 21.33 17.72 -11.16
CA PRO A 248 20.78 18.34 -12.36
C PRO A 248 21.44 17.84 -13.66
N ALA A 249 22.77 17.68 -13.68
CA ALA A 249 23.47 17.22 -14.88
C ALA A 249 23.23 15.74 -15.16
N ARG A 250 23.10 14.91 -14.12
CA ARG A 250 22.75 13.49 -14.26
C ARG A 250 21.31 13.31 -14.76
N ILE A 251 20.38 14.15 -14.30
CA ILE A 251 19.01 14.18 -14.81
C ILE A 251 18.97 14.60 -16.28
N GLU A 252 19.79 15.57 -16.70
CA GLU A 252 19.92 15.95 -18.11
C GLU A 252 20.40 14.78 -18.97
N SER A 253 21.46 14.08 -18.56
CA SER A 253 21.97 12.89 -19.25
C SER A 253 20.94 11.75 -19.27
N LEU A 254 20.25 11.49 -18.16
CA LEU A 254 19.18 10.48 -18.08
C LEU A 254 18.03 10.80 -19.04
N HIS A 255 17.55 12.05 -19.05
CA HIS A 255 16.47 12.46 -19.94
C HIS A 255 16.86 12.30 -21.42
N GLU A 256 18.12 12.51 -21.78
CA GLU A 256 18.61 12.26 -23.13
C GLU A 256 18.57 10.77 -23.50
N VAL A 257 19.05 9.87 -22.64
CA VAL A 257 18.96 8.42 -22.85
C VAL A 257 17.52 7.96 -23.05
N LEU A 258 16.60 8.46 -22.21
CA LEU A 258 15.19 8.12 -22.31
C LEU A 258 14.56 8.58 -23.63
N ARG A 259 14.94 9.77 -24.11
CA ARG A 259 14.44 10.30 -25.38
C ARG A 259 15.02 9.53 -26.58
N SER A 260 16.32 9.28 -26.58
CA SER A 260 17.02 8.59 -27.68
C SER A 260 16.52 7.16 -27.87
N ASN A 261 16.07 6.49 -26.81
CA ASN A 261 15.53 5.13 -26.85
C ASN A 261 13.99 5.07 -26.96
N ASN A 262 13.30 6.21 -27.14
CA ASN A 262 11.83 6.30 -27.17
C ASN A 262 11.17 5.66 -25.94
N LEU A 263 11.69 5.97 -24.75
CA LEU A 263 11.23 5.42 -23.47
C LEU A 263 10.23 6.34 -22.75
N LEU A 264 10.06 7.58 -23.22
CA LEU A 264 9.07 8.52 -22.70
C LEU A 264 7.93 8.73 -23.71
N ASN A 265 6.72 8.74 -23.19
CA ASN A 265 5.48 9.08 -23.91
C ASN A 265 5.05 10.54 -23.63
N GLY A 266 5.48 11.11 -22.49
CA GLY A 266 5.17 12.47 -22.08
C GLY A 266 6.19 13.52 -22.54
N ASN A 267 5.92 14.79 -22.23
CA ASN A 267 6.81 15.90 -22.58
C ASN A 267 7.79 16.24 -21.43
N LYS A 268 8.72 17.18 -21.68
CA LYS A 268 9.73 17.62 -20.69
C LYS A 268 9.09 18.17 -19.40
N GLU A 269 7.94 18.83 -19.48
CA GLU A 269 7.25 19.41 -18.32
C GLU A 269 6.64 18.34 -17.43
N ASP A 270 6.04 17.32 -18.03
CA ASP A 270 5.51 16.15 -17.31
C ASP A 270 6.62 15.41 -16.56
N PHE A 271 7.80 15.28 -17.19
CA PHE A 271 8.97 14.68 -16.56
C PHE A 271 9.50 15.54 -15.39
N MET A 272 9.61 16.85 -15.56
CA MET A 272 10.02 17.75 -14.46
C MET A 272 9.01 17.74 -13.30
N LYS A 273 7.72 17.62 -13.59
CA LYS A 273 6.67 17.47 -12.58
C LYS A 273 6.81 16.14 -11.82
N PHE A 274 7.06 15.04 -12.52
CA PHE A 274 7.36 13.75 -11.91
C PHE A 274 8.56 13.83 -10.96
N LEU A 275 9.66 14.46 -11.38
CA LEU A 275 10.86 14.64 -10.54
C LEU A 275 10.57 15.40 -9.24
N LEU A 276 9.73 16.44 -9.31
CA LEU A 276 9.34 17.22 -8.15
C LEU A 276 8.39 16.43 -7.23
N ASP A 277 7.35 15.83 -7.81
CA ASP A 277 6.28 15.17 -7.04
C ASP A 277 6.76 13.87 -6.37
N VAL A 278 7.66 13.12 -7.02
CA VAL A 278 8.10 11.79 -6.57
C VAL A 278 9.43 11.85 -5.83
N HIS A 279 10.39 12.63 -6.33
CA HIS A 279 11.75 12.68 -5.79
C HIS A 279 12.09 13.99 -5.07
N GLY A 280 11.18 14.98 -5.07
CA GLY A 280 11.43 16.30 -4.46
C GLY A 280 12.49 17.12 -5.20
N ILE A 281 12.87 16.72 -6.41
CA ILE A 281 13.94 17.36 -7.19
C ILE A 281 13.36 18.54 -7.96
N ARG A 282 13.84 19.74 -7.66
CA ARG A 282 13.44 20.97 -8.35
C ARG A 282 14.47 21.35 -9.42
N ILE A 283 14.10 21.23 -10.69
CA ILE A 283 14.92 21.66 -11.83
C ILE A 283 14.16 22.73 -12.60
N THR A 284 14.86 23.80 -12.98
CA THR A 284 14.28 24.93 -13.72
C THR A 284 14.23 24.69 -15.23
N LYS A 285 15.15 23.89 -15.77
CA LYS A 285 15.24 23.56 -17.18
C LYS A 285 16.06 22.28 -17.40
N ILE A 286 15.64 21.45 -18.34
CA ILE A 286 16.45 20.35 -18.88
C ILE A 286 17.06 20.82 -20.20
N ARG A 287 18.39 20.97 -20.24
CA ARG A 287 19.12 21.41 -21.44
C ARG A 287 19.03 20.36 -22.56
N ASP A 288 19.16 20.83 -23.79
CA ASP A 288 19.23 19.99 -24.98
C ASP A 288 20.66 20.09 -25.52
N TYR A 289 21.37 18.96 -25.57
CA TYR A 289 22.77 18.89 -25.99
C TYR A 289 22.94 18.44 -27.44
N SER A 290 21.86 18.33 -28.22
CA SER A 290 21.90 17.91 -29.64
C SER A 290 22.88 18.71 -30.51
N ASN A 291 23.24 19.94 -30.12
CA ASN A 291 24.15 20.82 -30.86
C ASN A 291 25.36 21.29 -30.03
N LEU A 292 25.69 20.64 -28.90
CA LEU A 292 26.75 21.07 -27.97
C LEU A 292 27.69 19.91 -27.66
N ILE A 293 29.01 20.13 -27.78
CA ILE A 293 30.03 19.15 -27.38
C ILE A 293 30.28 19.29 -25.88
N ASN A 294 30.03 18.24 -25.12
CA ASN A 294 30.32 18.15 -23.69
C ASN A 294 30.73 16.72 -23.32
N ASP A 295 32.04 16.49 -23.27
CA ASP A 295 32.61 15.14 -23.07
C ASP A 295 32.09 14.46 -21.81
N LYS A 296 31.97 15.20 -20.70
CA LYS A 296 31.43 14.66 -19.44
C LYS A 296 29.95 14.28 -19.53
N HIS A 297 29.19 14.97 -20.37
CA HIS A 297 27.80 14.62 -20.63
C HIS A 297 27.71 13.36 -21.48
N SER A 298 28.52 13.27 -22.53
CA SER A 298 28.63 12.07 -23.36
C SER A 298 29.01 10.83 -22.55
N GLU A 299 30.02 10.93 -21.66
CA GLU A 299 30.41 9.83 -20.75
C GLU A 299 29.24 9.34 -19.87
N ARG A 300 28.45 10.27 -19.30
CA ARG A 300 27.27 9.91 -18.50
C ARG A 300 26.18 9.26 -19.34
N VAL A 301 25.97 9.75 -20.56
CA VAL A 301 24.97 9.19 -21.49
C VAL A 301 25.36 7.77 -21.88
N GLU A 302 26.62 7.52 -22.22
CA GLU A 302 27.14 6.18 -22.54
C GLU A 302 26.95 5.21 -21.37
N PHE A 303 27.36 5.61 -20.16
CA PHE A 303 27.17 4.81 -18.95
C PHE A 303 25.69 4.46 -18.72
N LEU A 304 24.79 5.45 -18.82
CA LEU A 304 23.36 5.24 -18.64
C LEU A 304 22.73 4.38 -19.75
N GLN A 305 23.28 4.42 -20.97
CA GLN A 305 22.87 3.51 -22.05
C GLN A 305 23.27 2.08 -21.73
N GLU A 306 24.50 1.83 -21.28
CA GLU A 306 24.94 0.49 -20.87
C GLU A 306 24.08 -0.06 -19.72
N GLU A 307 23.82 0.77 -18.72
CA GLU A 307 22.94 0.42 -17.60
C GLU A 307 21.53 0.06 -18.07
N TRP A 308 20.95 0.81 -19.02
CA TRP A 308 19.65 0.48 -19.60
C TRP A 308 19.65 -0.86 -20.34
N HIS A 309 20.67 -1.13 -21.17
CA HIS A 309 20.76 -2.40 -21.90
C HIS A 309 20.90 -3.61 -20.98
N ASN A 310 21.51 -3.43 -19.81
CA ASN A 310 21.68 -4.47 -18.80
C ASN A 310 20.53 -4.53 -17.78
N PHE A 311 19.50 -3.66 -17.91
CA PHE A 311 18.44 -3.55 -16.93
C PHE A 311 17.32 -4.61 -17.15
N PRO A 312 16.97 -5.43 -16.13
CA PRO A 312 15.99 -6.51 -16.27
C PRO A 312 14.51 -6.12 -16.13
#